data_AF-A0AAE0S4F6-F1
#
_entry.id   AF-A0AAE0S4F6-F1
#
_cell.length_a   1.000
_cell.length_b   1.000
_cell.length_c   1.000
_cell.angle_alpha   90.00
_cell.angle_beta   90.00
_cell.angle_gamma   90.00
#
_symmetry.space_group_name_H-M   'P 1'
#
loop_
_entity.id
_entity.type
_entity.pdbx_description
1 polymer ?
#
loop_
_entity_poly.entity_id
_entity_poly.type
_entity_poly.pdbx_seq_one_letter_code
_entity_poly.pdbx_strand_id
1 'polypeptide(L)'
;MDTQLSWPSIVSCLAIAIAICSWYSVPKLNPAESVKSDTDKLFRYELQELTEKFTQSLSRVESEMHSSISKLQTDLEGLEENMQKLGVTVFEHHMEKMTEKENLKDIIEMTKSKYLGKIDQKMHVLHRKVQEEFHCLKDKVINTLNSITEFQEERRQLRTYELNFKEELATNAPDAKVRSHISQVPFQMTDDGKDSLDKCENPILNETKQERKESININGNKKYMKKFRGGHDPIDTSKLTVKEQFGDRIKAAEKKLVAEIDEKRKMMYKRISEECKIMKDEVMTTLDNIKDSLNNERRIDVNNWKEDLRKQSQDVANGNAKMTGQISELNRTLRVLDESFERHGKSSKNLAENVAMASDAIHALHARLEYIEENIINKSILVVVIMLDNAILLFLVVLFCAIRGTSRNVNNIAEIRQERVVSRTSSSPASYSTAIQVLRQVQSRSHLERKLCIISFYEETHQLHMHMTQSVTRHLNLEPVEFIIRKHEAILKIPPVFIYFLFVDFNELNVILEDPNVGLGDLRLTTVQAIQKMGGKLVILYSSDPKSKKLDPGKLYNSELLSVTRQQELSSLNRMSRFVSAYDSLSEYQITHLRKIVSDDLNRQ
;
A
#
# COMPACT_ATOMS: atom_id res chain seq x y z
N MET A 1 -21.75 -16.88 -12.13
CA MET A 1 -23.12 -16.38 -12.39
C MET A 1 -24.03 -17.15 -11.45
N ASP A 2 -24.25 -16.63 -10.24
CA ASP A 2 -24.62 -17.48 -9.10
C ASP A 2 -25.85 -16.91 -8.38
N THR A 3 -27.02 -17.19 -8.95
CA THR A 3 -28.31 -16.81 -8.35
C THR A 3 -28.67 -17.79 -7.22
N GLN A 4 -28.04 -17.64 -6.07
CA GLN A 4 -28.54 -18.26 -4.83
C GLN A 4 -29.92 -17.67 -4.52
N LEU A 5 -30.98 -18.48 -4.57
CA LEU A 5 -32.27 -18.07 -4.03
C LEU A 5 -32.13 -17.90 -2.52
N SER A 6 -32.60 -16.77 -1.99
CA SER A 6 -32.56 -16.50 -0.56
C SER A 6 -33.47 -17.47 0.21
N TRP A 7 -33.09 -17.81 1.44
CA TRP A 7 -33.88 -18.70 2.31
C TRP A 7 -35.37 -18.30 2.43
N PRO A 8 -35.74 -17.02 2.60
CA PRO A 8 -37.15 -16.59 2.60
C PRO A 8 -37.91 -16.93 1.32
N SER A 9 -37.23 -16.93 0.15
CA SER A 9 -37.83 -17.34 -1.12
C SER A 9 -38.13 -18.84 -1.13
N ILE A 10 -37.20 -19.65 -0.62
CA ILE A 10 -37.35 -21.12 -0.53
C ILE A 10 -38.50 -21.48 0.42
N VAL A 11 -38.57 -20.85 1.59
CA VAL A 11 -39.67 -21.04 2.57
C VAL A 11 -41.01 -20.60 1.98
N SER A 12 -41.06 -19.44 1.30
CA SER A 12 -42.27 -18.96 0.62
C SER A 12 -42.75 -19.94 -0.45
N CYS A 13 -41.84 -20.45 -1.29
CA CYS A 13 -42.17 -21.47 -2.29
C CYS A 13 -42.65 -22.78 -1.66
N LEU A 14 -42.09 -23.21 -0.52
CA LEU A 14 -42.56 -24.41 0.19
C LEU A 14 -43.95 -24.22 0.78
N ALA A 15 -44.23 -23.07 1.41
CA ALA A 15 -45.55 -22.74 1.96
C ALA A 15 -46.62 -22.67 0.85
N ILE A 16 -46.29 -22.04 -0.29
CA ILE A 16 -47.15 -21.98 -1.47
C ILE A 16 -47.40 -23.39 -2.04
N ALA A 17 -46.37 -24.25 -2.14
CA ALA A 17 -46.52 -25.62 -2.60
C ALA A 17 -47.44 -26.45 -1.68
N ILE A 18 -47.27 -26.33 -0.35
CA ILE A 18 -48.12 -27.02 0.64
C ILE A 18 -49.58 -26.52 0.54
N ALA A 19 -49.79 -25.21 0.40
CA ALA A 19 -51.12 -24.63 0.19
C ALA A 19 -51.78 -25.13 -1.12
N ILE A 20 -51.01 -25.21 -2.22
CA ILE A 20 -51.49 -25.74 -3.50
C ILE A 20 -51.85 -27.23 -3.38
N CYS A 21 -51.01 -28.05 -2.74
CA CYS A 21 -51.31 -29.47 -2.51
C CYS A 21 -52.58 -29.66 -1.65
N SER A 22 -52.76 -28.84 -0.61
CA SER A 22 -53.99 -28.81 0.20
C SER A 22 -55.22 -28.46 -0.65
N TRP A 23 -55.09 -27.52 -1.59
CA TRP A 23 -56.21 -27.07 -2.43
C TRP A 23 -56.57 -28.06 -3.57
N TYR A 24 -55.57 -28.74 -4.15
CA TYR A 24 -55.76 -29.65 -5.28
C TYR A 24 -56.05 -31.11 -4.89
N SER A 25 -55.82 -31.53 -3.64
CA SER A 25 -56.09 -32.91 -3.17
C SER A 25 -57.58 -33.24 -2.97
N VAL A 26 -58.49 -32.50 -3.60
CA VAL A 26 -59.94 -32.73 -3.57
C VAL A 26 -60.47 -32.72 -5.01
N PRO A 27 -60.85 -33.87 -5.59
CA PRO A 27 -61.51 -33.88 -6.90
C PRO A 27 -62.87 -33.18 -6.82
N LYS A 28 -63.21 -32.41 -7.86
CA LYS A 28 -64.53 -31.76 -8.00
C LYS A 28 -65.62 -32.80 -8.27
N LEU A 29 -66.08 -33.47 -7.21
CA LEU A 29 -67.33 -34.24 -7.24
C LEU A 29 -68.53 -33.33 -7.49
N ASN A 30 -69.56 -33.89 -8.13
CA ASN A 30 -70.74 -33.17 -8.60
C ASN A 30 -71.50 -32.56 -7.40
N PRO A 31 -71.95 -31.29 -7.45
CA PRO A 31 -72.53 -30.60 -6.28
C PRO A 31 -73.95 -31.06 -5.89
N ALA A 32 -74.41 -32.21 -6.39
CA ALA A 32 -75.78 -32.71 -6.24
C ALA A 32 -76.01 -33.50 -4.94
N GLU A 33 -75.00 -34.19 -4.39
CA GLU A 33 -75.15 -35.05 -3.20
C GLU A 33 -74.35 -34.51 -2.01
N SER A 34 -74.86 -33.43 -1.40
CA SER A 34 -74.24 -32.81 -0.24
C SER A 34 -74.51 -33.56 1.07
N VAL A 35 -74.05 -34.80 1.20
CA VAL A 35 -73.95 -35.49 2.50
C VAL A 35 -72.82 -34.83 3.31
N LYS A 36 -73.17 -33.73 3.99
CA LYS A 36 -72.30 -32.99 4.90
C LYS A 36 -72.00 -33.83 6.16
N SER A 37 -71.17 -34.87 6.05
CA SER A 37 -70.67 -35.54 7.24
C SER A 37 -69.72 -34.60 7.98
N ASP A 38 -70.05 -34.22 9.22
CA ASP A 38 -69.22 -33.28 10.00
C ASP A 38 -67.82 -33.83 10.32
N THR A 39 -67.56 -35.11 10.03
CA THR A 39 -66.22 -35.70 10.00
C THR A 39 -65.28 -35.09 8.95
N ASP A 40 -65.76 -34.68 7.77
CA ASP A 40 -64.88 -34.04 6.75
C ASP A 40 -64.53 -32.60 7.15
N LYS A 41 -65.50 -31.87 7.72
CA LYS A 41 -65.26 -30.53 8.30
C LYS A 41 -64.28 -30.59 9.46
N LEU A 42 -64.48 -31.54 10.38
CA LEU A 42 -63.61 -31.74 11.54
C LEU A 42 -62.19 -32.10 11.09
N PHE A 43 -62.04 -33.00 10.11
CA PHE A 43 -60.74 -33.35 9.56
C PHE A 43 -60.03 -32.15 8.91
N ARG A 44 -60.74 -31.32 8.13
CA ARG A 44 -60.16 -30.08 7.58
C ARG A 44 -59.72 -29.12 8.69
N TYR A 45 -60.49 -29.00 9.76
CA TYR A 45 -60.14 -28.16 10.91
C TYR A 45 -58.91 -28.70 11.65
N GLU A 46 -58.89 -30.00 11.99
CA GLU A 46 -57.77 -30.66 12.67
C GLU A 46 -56.48 -30.61 11.83
N LEU A 47 -56.56 -30.83 10.51
CA LEU A 47 -55.42 -30.74 9.59
C LEU A 47 -54.91 -29.29 9.44
N GLN A 48 -55.81 -28.31 9.39
CA GLN A 48 -55.45 -26.89 9.37
C GLN A 48 -54.78 -26.47 10.69
N GLU A 49 -55.36 -26.84 11.84
CA GLU A 49 -54.81 -26.55 13.17
C GLU A 49 -53.43 -27.19 13.38
N LEU A 50 -53.22 -28.43 12.88
CA LEU A 50 -51.92 -29.09 12.89
C LEU A 50 -50.89 -28.37 12.00
N THR A 51 -51.28 -27.98 10.79
CA THR A 51 -50.42 -27.24 9.85
C THR A 51 -50.03 -25.87 10.41
N GLU A 52 -50.96 -25.18 11.06
CA GLU A 52 -50.76 -23.87 11.67
C GLU A 52 -49.82 -23.96 12.89
N LYS A 53 -50.02 -24.94 13.78
CA LYS A 53 -49.09 -25.24 14.90
C LYS A 53 -47.68 -25.61 14.43
N PHE A 54 -47.57 -26.41 13.37
CA PHE A 54 -46.26 -26.77 12.80
C PHE A 54 -45.57 -25.52 12.22
N THR A 55 -46.30 -24.68 11.50
CA THR A 55 -45.79 -23.43 10.92
C THR A 55 -45.35 -22.42 12.00
N GLN A 56 -46.14 -22.26 13.07
CA GLN A 56 -45.75 -21.43 14.22
C GLN A 56 -44.49 -21.98 14.91
N SER A 57 -44.40 -23.31 15.07
CA SER A 57 -43.23 -23.97 15.67
C SER A 57 -41.97 -23.77 14.81
N LEU A 58 -42.10 -23.85 13.48
CA LEU A 58 -41.01 -23.62 12.53
C LEU A 58 -40.52 -22.17 12.58
N SER A 59 -41.43 -21.19 12.46
CA SER A 59 -41.12 -19.76 12.50
C SER A 59 -40.50 -19.34 13.84
N ARG A 60 -40.92 -19.97 14.95
CA ARG A 60 -40.29 -19.78 16.26
C ARG A 60 -38.85 -20.29 16.30
N VAL A 61 -38.56 -21.46 15.72
CA VAL A 61 -37.19 -21.98 15.63
C VAL A 61 -36.31 -21.11 14.74
N GLU A 62 -36.83 -20.62 13.62
CA GLU A 62 -36.16 -19.68 12.72
C GLU A 62 -35.82 -18.36 13.44
N SER A 63 -36.77 -17.80 14.20
CA SER A 63 -36.56 -16.60 15.02
C SER A 63 -35.53 -16.79 16.15
N GLU A 64 -35.62 -17.89 16.92
CA GLU A 64 -34.66 -18.20 17.98
C GLU A 64 -33.25 -18.51 17.39
N MET A 65 -33.15 -19.04 16.17
CA MET A 65 -31.89 -19.23 15.44
C MET A 65 -31.31 -17.90 14.94
N HIS A 66 -32.11 -17.04 14.31
CA HIS A 66 -31.65 -15.71 13.88
C HIS A 66 -31.22 -14.83 15.06
N SER A 67 -31.93 -14.88 16.19
CA SER A 67 -31.51 -14.23 17.43
C SER A 67 -30.14 -14.74 17.92
N SER A 68 -29.89 -16.05 17.85
CA SER A 68 -28.61 -16.66 18.22
C SER A 68 -27.47 -16.25 17.27
N ILE A 69 -27.72 -16.18 15.96
CA ILE A 69 -26.74 -15.71 14.97
C ILE A 69 -26.43 -14.23 15.16
N SER A 70 -27.46 -13.39 15.29
CA SER A 70 -27.32 -11.95 15.50
C SER A 70 -26.52 -11.64 16.77
N LYS A 71 -26.75 -12.39 17.86
CA LYS A 71 -25.94 -12.26 19.07
C LYS A 71 -24.47 -12.62 18.83
N LEU A 72 -24.17 -13.71 18.13
CA LEU A 72 -22.79 -14.09 17.80
C LEU A 72 -22.09 -13.05 16.92
N GLN A 73 -22.83 -12.36 16.04
CA GLN A 73 -22.29 -11.23 15.26
C GLN A 73 -21.93 -10.06 16.19
N THR A 74 -22.82 -9.65 17.11
CA THR A 74 -22.51 -8.59 18.08
C THR A 74 -21.37 -8.95 19.04
N ASP A 75 -21.28 -10.21 19.48
CA ASP A 75 -20.17 -10.71 20.30
C ASP A 75 -18.83 -10.67 19.53
N LEU A 76 -18.84 -10.87 18.20
CA LEU A 76 -17.67 -10.74 17.30
C LEU A 76 -17.32 -9.28 17.00
N GLU A 77 -18.30 -8.42 16.75
CA GLU A 77 -18.10 -6.97 16.57
C GLU A 77 -17.51 -6.33 17.83
N GLY A 78 -17.99 -6.72 19.00
CA GLY A 78 -17.41 -6.32 20.29
C GLY A 78 -15.98 -6.85 20.49
N LEU A 79 -15.64 -8.04 19.98
CA LEU A 79 -14.27 -8.54 20.00
C LEU A 79 -13.36 -7.74 19.05
N GLU A 80 -13.82 -7.40 17.84
CA GLU A 80 -13.10 -6.54 16.91
C GLU A 80 -12.89 -5.13 17.49
N GLU A 81 -13.92 -4.50 18.08
CA GLU A 81 -13.79 -3.18 18.70
C GLU A 81 -12.79 -3.21 19.88
N ASN A 82 -12.78 -4.27 20.68
CA ASN A 82 -11.78 -4.46 21.74
C ASN A 82 -10.37 -4.71 21.19
N MET A 83 -10.22 -5.48 20.10
CA MET A 83 -8.94 -5.64 19.41
C MET A 83 -8.44 -4.33 18.79
N GLN A 84 -9.33 -3.48 18.26
CA GLN A 84 -8.98 -2.16 17.76
C GLN A 84 -8.58 -1.22 18.90
N LYS A 85 -9.30 -1.21 20.04
CA LYS A 85 -8.94 -0.42 21.23
C LYS A 85 -7.60 -0.85 21.85
N LEU A 86 -7.36 -2.15 21.94
CA LEU A 86 -6.07 -2.70 22.41
C LEU A 86 -4.95 -2.39 21.39
N GLY A 87 -5.26 -2.51 20.10
CA GLY A 87 -4.39 -2.10 19.01
C GLY A 87 -3.97 -0.64 19.12
N VAL A 88 -4.92 0.30 19.19
CA VAL A 88 -4.68 1.74 19.31
C VAL A 88 -3.89 2.07 20.59
N THR A 89 -4.27 1.55 21.76
CA THR A 89 -3.54 1.86 23.00
C THR A 89 -2.11 1.29 23.05
N VAL A 90 -1.84 0.17 22.37
CA VAL A 90 -0.47 -0.33 22.17
C VAL A 90 0.27 0.44 21.07
N PHE A 91 -0.41 0.81 19.99
CA PHE A 91 0.15 1.60 18.88
C PHE A 91 0.55 3.00 19.33
N GLU A 92 -0.33 3.78 19.96
CA GLU A 92 -0.05 5.15 20.39
C GLU A 92 1.15 5.22 21.35
N HIS A 93 1.38 4.18 22.15
CA HIS A 93 2.53 4.09 23.05
C HIS A 93 3.84 3.57 22.40
N HIS A 94 3.83 3.17 21.12
CA HIS A 94 5.02 2.75 20.35
C HIS A 94 5.20 3.44 18.97
N MET A 95 4.21 4.20 18.53
CA MET A 95 4.12 4.87 17.22
C MET A 95 5.21 5.92 16.96
N GLU A 96 5.87 6.44 17.99
CA GLU A 96 6.77 7.58 17.84
C GLU A 96 8.16 7.20 17.26
N LYS A 97 8.56 5.91 17.27
CA LYS A 97 9.97 5.53 16.97
C LYS A 97 10.24 4.28 16.11
N MET A 98 9.24 3.49 15.69
CA MET A 98 9.47 2.27 14.89
C MET A 98 9.02 2.45 13.43
N THR A 99 9.90 2.18 12.47
CA THR A 99 9.64 2.32 11.02
C THR A 99 9.10 1.04 10.36
N GLU A 100 9.14 -0.11 11.05
CA GLU A 100 8.67 -1.41 10.54
C GLU A 100 7.14 -1.57 10.63
N LYS A 101 6.42 -0.70 9.93
CA LYS A 101 4.96 -0.55 10.08
C LYS A 101 4.15 -1.59 9.30
N GLU A 102 4.74 -2.23 8.29
CA GLU A 102 4.04 -3.09 7.33
C GLU A 102 3.99 -4.56 7.83
N ASN A 103 5.14 -5.13 8.20
CA ASN A 103 5.26 -6.52 8.68
C ASN A 103 4.24 -6.88 9.77
N LEU A 104 4.06 -6.02 10.78
CA LEU A 104 3.14 -6.29 11.89
C LEU A 104 1.66 -6.27 11.45
N LYS A 105 1.30 -5.41 10.50
CA LYS A 105 -0.05 -5.35 9.93
C LYS A 105 -0.36 -6.65 9.19
N ASP A 106 0.57 -7.10 8.35
CA ASP A 106 0.39 -8.29 7.52
C ASP A 106 0.30 -9.58 8.37
N ILE A 107 1.04 -9.66 9.47
CA ILE A 107 0.92 -10.75 10.45
C ILE A 107 -0.46 -10.76 11.12
N ILE A 108 -0.99 -9.60 11.50
CA ILE A 108 -2.34 -9.47 12.08
C ILE A 108 -3.41 -9.85 11.04
N GLU A 109 -3.29 -9.39 9.80
CA GLU A 109 -4.27 -9.60 8.73
C GLU A 109 -4.28 -11.06 8.25
N MET A 110 -3.11 -11.69 8.09
CA MET A 110 -2.95 -13.14 7.89
C MET A 110 -3.58 -13.94 9.03
N THR A 111 -3.38 -13.52 10.27
CA THR A 111 -3.95 -14.20 11.45
C THR A 111 -5.47 -14.08 11.49
N LYS A 112 -6.03 -12.88 11.23
CA LYS A 112 -7.48 -12.65 11.13
C LYS A 112 -8.10 -13.54 10.05
N SER A 113 -7.51 -13.58 8.86
CA SER A 113 -7.93 -14.46 7.75
C SER A 113 -7.94 -15.95 8.15
N LYS A 114 -6.85 -16.43 8.77
CA LYS A 114 -6.68 -17.83 9.19
C LYS A 114 -7.65 -18.29 10.27
N TYR A 115 -8.10 -17.39 11.16
CA TYR A 115 -9.12 -17.70 12.16
C TYR A 115 -10.55 -17.59 11.60
N LEU A 116 -10.86 -16.57 10.77
CA LEU A 116 -12.16 -16.46 10.10
C LEU A 116 -12.46 -17.69 9.24
N GLY A 117 -11.52 -18.14 8.41
CA GLY A 117 -11.71 -19.34 7.58
C GLY A 117 -11.96 -20.63 8.39
N LYS A 118 -11.45 -20.73 9.62
CA LYS A 118 -11.77 -21.85 10.54
C LYS A 118 -13.18 -21.73 11.13
N ILE A 119 -13.64 -20.51 11.41
CA ILE A 119 -15.00 -20.24 11.91
C ILE A 119 -16.01 -20.58 10.81
N ASP A 120 -15.82 -20.06 9.59
CA ASP A 120 -16.68 -20.34 8.44
C ASP A 120 -16.74 -21.85 8.13
N GLN A 121 -15.59 -22.55 8.18
CA GLN A 121 -15.54 -24.00 7.98
C GLN A 121 -16.36 -24.76 9.05
N LYS A 122 -16.22 -24.40 10.34
CA LYS A 122 -17.03 -25.00 11.42
C LYS A 122 -18.52 -24.66 11.25
N MET A 123 -18.85 -23.42 10.87
CA MET A 123 -20.22 -22.96 10.69
C MET A 123 -20.92 -23.67 9.51
N HIS A 124 -20.23 -23.87 8.39
CA HIS A 124 -20.73 -24.67 7.27
C HIS A 124 -20.94 -26.14 7.64
N VAL A 125 -20.06 -26.74 8.44
CA VAL A 125 -20.25 -28.13 8.93
C VAL A 125 -21.45 -28.22 9.87
N LEU A 126 -21.66 -27.23 10.75
CA LEU A 126 -22.82 -27.19 11.64
C LEU A 126 -24.12 -27.00 10.84
N HIS A 127 -24.16 -26.05 9.91
CA HIS A 127 -25.30 -25.80 9.02
C HIS A 127 -25.68 -27.05 8.21
N ARG A 128 -24.68 -27.77 7.68
CA ARG A 128 -24.93 -29.02 6.94
C ARG A 128 -25.59 -30.08 7.84
N LYS A 129 -25.08 -30.30 9.06
CA LYS A 129 -25.70 -31.25 10.01
C LYS A 129 -27.13 -30.86 10.39
N VAL A 130 -27.40 -29.56 10.57
CA VAL A 130 -28.77 -29.06 10.80
C VAL A 130 -29.68 -29.38 9.61
N GLN A 131 -29.21 -29.20 8.38
CA GLN A 131 -29.97 -29.56 7.18
C GLN A 131 -30.17 -31.08 7.07
N GLU A 132 -29.15 -31.90 7.34
CA GLU A 132 -29.22 -33.38 7.32
C GLU A 132 -30.26 -33.90 8.33
N GLU A 133 -30.25 -33.40 9.58
CA GLU A 133 -31.26 -33.74 10.58
C GLU A 133 -32.66 -33.22 10.23
N PHE A 134 -32.77 -32.02 9.63
CA PHE A 134 -34.05 -31.45 9.20
C PHE A 134 -34.67 -32.23 8.03
N HIS A 135 -33.86 -32.66 7.06
CA HIS A 135 -34.32 -33.55 5.98
C HIS A 135 -34.80 -34.90 6.54
N CYS A 136 -34.02 -35.53 7.42
CA CYS A 136 -34.42 -36.77 8.09
C CYS A 136 -35.75 -36.62 8.86
N LEU A 137 -35.98 -35.48 9.52
CA LEU A 137 -37.25 -35.19 10.20
C LEU A 137 -38.41 -34.97 9.20
N LYS A 138 -38.17 -34.19 8.13
CA LYS A 138 -39.15 -33.94 7.06
C LYS A 138 -39.61 -35.25 6.42
N ASP A 139 -38.68 -36.13 6.08
CA ASP A 139 -38.99 -37.38 5.37
C ASP A 139 -39.76 -38.35 6.29
N LYS A 140 -39.47 -38.36 7.61
CA LYS A 140 -40.29 -39.08 8.59
C LYS A 140 -41.71 -38.52 8.72
N VAL A 141 -41.88 -37.19 8.69
CA VAL A 141 -43.21 -36.56 8.71
C VAL A 141 -43.98 -36.89 7.43
N ILE A 142 -43.34 -36.84 6.26
CA ILE A 142 -43.96 -37.21 4.98
C ILE A 142 -44.40 -38.68 4.99
N ASN A 143 -43.53 -39.61 5.41
CA ASN A 143 -43.88 -41.02 5.48
C ASN A 143 -45.04 -41.27 6.46
N THR A 144 -45.06 -40.58 7.61
CA THR A 144 -46.17 -40.67 8.56
C THR A 144 -47.49 -40.16 7.96
N LEU A 145 -47.46 -39.04 7.22
CA LEU A 145 -48.63 -38.50 6.53
C LEU A 145 -49.12 -39.40 5.39
N ASN A 146 -48.20 -40.05 4.67
CA ASN A 146 -48.54 -41.03 3.63
C ASN A 146 -49.27 -42.23 4.23
N SER A 147 -48.73 -42.87 5.28
CA SER A 147 -49.38 -44.01 5.94
C SER A 147 -50.72 -43.65 6.60
N ILE A 148 -50.87 -42.41 7.11
CA ILE A 148 -52.19 -41.90 7.55
C ILE A 148 -53.15 -41.78 6.35
N THR A 149 -52.66 -41.34 5.19
CA THR A 149 -53.48 -41.17 3.98
C THR A 149 -53.91 -42.52 3.39
N GLU A 150 -53.00 -43.50 3.33
CA GLU A 150 -53.27 -44.88 2.91
C GLU A 150 -54.35 -45.52 3.80
N PHE A 151 -54.18 -45.45 5.12
CA PHE A 151 -55.17 -45.95 6.09
C PHE A 151 -56.54 -45.26 6.00
N GLN A 152 -56.57 -43.96 5.66
CA GLN A 152 -57.86 -43.27 5.40
C GLN A 152 -58.52 -43.75 4.11
N GLU A 153 -57.75 -44.15 3.09
CA GLU A 153 -58.29 -44.70 1.84
C GLU A 153 -58.82 -46.13 2.04
N GLU A 154 -58.10 -47.00 2.75
CA GLU A 154 -58.63 -48.30 3.22
C GLU A 154 -59.95 -48.11 3.98
N ARG A 155 -60.00 -47.11 4.86
CA ARG A 155 -61.20 -46.78 5.63
C ARG A 155 -62.34 -46.20 4.78
N ARG A 156 -62.06 -45.55 3.65
CA ARG A 156 -63.08 -45.16 2.66
C ARG A 156 -63.63 -46.39 1.95
N GLN A 157 -62.75 -47.26 1.43
CA GLN A 157 -63.13 -48.49 0.75
C GLN A 157 -64.00 -49.38 1.64
N LEU A 158 -63.63 -49.57 2.92
CA LEU A 158 -64.44 -50.32 3.90
C LEU A 158 -65.85 -49.72 4.10
N ARG A 159 -66.02 -48.40 4.08
CA ARG A 159 -67.35 -47.77 4.14
C ARG A 159 -68.14 -47.98 2.85
N THR A 160 -67.49 -47.93 1.69
CA THR A 160 -68.14 -48.24 0.41
C THR A 160 -68.62 -49.70 0.38
N TYR A 161 -67.83 -50.65 0.88
CA TYR A 161 -68.29 -52.03 1.07
C TYR A 161 -69.44 -52.14 2.08
N GLU A 162 -69.40 -51.45 3.23
CA GLU A 162 -70.50 -51.44 4.22
C GLU A 162 -71.81 -50.86 3.63
N LEU A 163 -71.72 -49.85 2.77
CA LEU A 163 -72.86 -49.25 2.07
C LEU A 163 -73.43 -50.20 1.00
N ASN A 164 -72.58 -50.68 0.09
CA ASN A 164 -72.99 -51.60 -0.99
C ASN A 164 -73.64 -52.86 -0.43
N PHE A 165 -73.07 -53.46 0.63
CA PHE A 165 -73.62 -54.66 1.27
C PHE A 165 -74.98 -54.41 1.95
N LYS A 166 -75.20 -53.22 2.54
CA LYS A 166 -76.52 -52.84 3.07
C LYS A 166 -77.54 -52.61 1.96
N GLU A 167 -77.14 -52.05 0.83
CA GLU A 167 -78.00 -51.89 -0.34
C GLU A 167 -78.36 -53.24 -0.97
N GLU A 168 -77.41 -54.17 -1.05
CA GLU A 168 -77.64 -55.56 -1.48
C GLU A 168 -78.59 -56.32 -0.53
N LEU A 169 -78.43 -56.17 0.80
CA LEU A 169 -79.38 -56.72 1.77
C LEU A 169 -80.77 -56.06 1.67
N ALA A 170 -80.83 -54.74 1.48
CA ALA A 170 -82.09 -53.98 1.40
C ALA A 170 -82.83 -54.18 0.07
N THR A 171 -82.15 -54.54 -1.01
CA THR A 171 -82.78 -54.93 -2.29
C THR A 171 -83.36 -56.34 -2.22
N ASN A 172 -82.61 -57.29 -1.64
CA ASN A 172 -83.00 -58.70 -1.52
C ASN A 172 -84.01 -59.02 -0.40
N ALA A 173 -84.27 -58.12 0.56
CA ALA A 173 -85.21 -58.40 1.66
C ALA A 173 -86.69 -58.44 1.22
N PRO A 174 -87.46 -59.49 1.55
CA PRO A 174 -88.80 -59.72 0.97
C PRO A 174 -89.91 -58.80 1.50
N ASP A 175 -89.70 -58.11 2.63
CA ASP A 175 -90.69 -57.21 3.27
C ASP A 175 -90.07 -55.81 3.48
N ALA A 176 -90.83 -54.77 3.15
CA ALA A 176 -90.47 -53.37 3.42
C ALA A 176 -90.18 -53.09 4.91
N LYS A 177 -90.86 -53.80 5.83
CA LYS A 177 -90.60 -53.72 7.27
C LYS A 177 -89.21 -54.26 7.65
N VAL A 178 -88.74 -55.29 6.95
CA VAL A 178 -87.39 -55.84 7.10
C VAL A 178 -86.34 -54.90 6.49
N ARG A 179 -86.60 -54.29 5.33
CA ARG A 179 -85.74 -53.24 4.74
C ARG A 179 -85.52 -52.06 5.69
N SER A 180 -86.60 -51.61 6.33
CA SER A 180 -86.57 -50.56 7.37
C SER A 180 -85.64 -50.92 8.53
N HIS A 181 -85.68 -52.17 9.03
CA HIS A 181 -84.74 -52.63 10.07
C HIS A 181 -83.30 -52.78 9.56
N ILE A 182 -83.07 -53.34 8.37
CA ILE A 182 -81.71 -53.49 7.78
C ILE A 182 -81.00 -52.14 7.67
N SER A 183 -81.71 -51.07 7.31
CA SER A 183 -81.13 -49.71 7.25
C SER A 183 -80.75 -49.11 8.62
N GLN A 184 -81.31 -49.63 9.71
CA GLN A 184 -81.12 -49.12 11.08
C GLN A 184 -80.20 -50.01 11.94
N VAL A 185 -80.07 -51.30 11.61
CA VAL A 185 -79.18 -52.22 12.34
C VAL A 185 -77.71 -51.79 12.16
N PRO A 186 -76.95 -51.57 13.25
CA PRO A 186 -75.52 -51.31 13.15
C PRO A 186 -74.81 -52.58 12.66
N PHE A 187 -74.04 -52.47 11.58
CA PHE A 187 -73.19 -53.56 11.12
C PHE A 187 -72.24 -54.01 12.24
N GLN A 188 -72.37 -55.27 12.65
CA GLN A 188 -71.44 -55.95 13.54
C GLN A 188 -70.50 -56.79 12.66
N MET A 189 -69.20 -56.56 12.78
CA MET A 189 -68.21 -57.39 12.08
C MET A 189 -68.33 -58.84 12.54
N THR A 190 -68.36 -59.77 11.58
CA THR A 190 -68.13 -61.19 11.84
C THR A 190 -66.71 -61.41 12.36
N ASP A 191 -66.49 -62.48 13.13
CA ASP A 191 -65.17 -62.72 13.72
C ASP A 191 -64.07 -62.91 12.65
N ASP A 192 -64.37 -63.40 11.44
CA ASP A 192 -63.40 -63.43 10.33
C ASP A 192 -62.97 -62.03 9.85
N GLY A 193 -63.91 -61.08 9.79
CA GLY A 193 -63.62 -59.69 9.42
C GLY A 193 -62.82 -58.96 10.50
N LYS A 194 -63.03 -59.35 11.75
CA LYS A 194 -62.31 -58.87 12.94
C LYS A 194 -60.89 -59.46 13.01
N ASP A 195 -60.75 -60.77 12.75
CA ASP A 195 -59.46 -61.48 12.65
C ASP A 195 -58.63 -60.98 11.45
N SER A 196 -59.29 -60.45 10.41
CA SER A 196 -58.65 -59.74 9.30
C SER A 196 -58.19 -58.33 9.70
N LEU A 197 -59.00 -57.58 10.46
CA LEU A 197 -58.61 -56.26 11.00
C LEU A 197 -57.46 -56.38 11.99
N ASP A 198 -57.49 -57.36 12.89
CA ASP A 198 -56.40 -57.66 13.83
C ASP A 198 -55.10 -58.06 13.10
N LYS A 199 -55.17 -58.70 11.92
CA LYS A 199 -53.98 -58.97 11.09
C LYS A 199 -53.39 -57.70 10.46
N CYS A 200 -54.18 -56.66 10.23
CA CYS A 200 -53.70 -55.35 9.79
C CYS A 200 -53.22 -54.45 10.96
N GLU A 201 -53.81 -54.53 12.15
CA GLU A 201 -53.32 -53.78 13.33
C GLU A 201 -52.03 -54.38 13.93
N ASN A 202 -51.84 -55.70 13.89
CA ASN A 202 -50.72 -56.36 14.58
C ASN A 202 -49.30 -55.97 14.10
N PRO A 203 -49.01 -55.72 12.80
CA PRO A 203 -47.70 -55.25 12.36
C PRO A 203 -47.30 -53.93 13.04
N ILE A 204 -48.17 -52.93 12.97
CA ILE A 204 -47.99 -51.60 13.59
C ILE A 204 -47.87 -51.73 15.12
N LEU A 205 -48.66 -52.63 15.72
CA LEU A 205 -48.61 -52.93 17.14
C LEU A 205 -47.32 -53.67 17.55
N ASN A 206 -46.64 -54.36 16.64
CA ASN A 206 -45.38 -55.07 16.91
C ASN A 206 -44.15 -54.19 16.71
N GLU A 207 -44.13 -53.32 15.69
CA GLU A 207 -43.08 -52.30 15.55
C GLU A 207 -43.06 -51.35 16.76
N THR A 208 -44.24 -50.83 17.16
CA THR A 208 -44.35 -49.98 18.36
C THR A 208 -44.10 -50.72 19.69
N LYS A 209 -44.16 -52.06 19.73
CA LYS A 209 -43.66 -52.87 20.86
C LYS A 209 -42.14 -53.08 20.80
N GLN A 210 -41.55 -53.17 19.61
CA GLN A 210 -40.12 -53.36 19.42
C GLN A 210 -39.36 -52.08 19.77
N GLU A 211 -39.78 -50.92 19.24
CA GLU A 211 -39.29 -49.61 19.68
C GLU A 211 -39.46 -49.41 21.20
N ARG A 212 -40.59 -49.87 21.77
CA ARG A 212 -40.80 -49.80 23.22
C ARG A 212 -39.76 -50.61 24.00
N LYS A 213 -39.39 -51.82 23.54
CA LYS A 213 -38.36 -52.63 24.20
C LYS A 213 -36.99 -51.94 24.19
N GLU A 214 -36.63 -51.28 23.09
CA GLU A 214 -35.38 -50.52 22.99
C GLU A 214 -35.39 -49.26 23.87
N SER A 215 -36.53 -48.54 23.91
CA SER A 215 -36.68 -47.31 24.72
C SER A 215 -36.76 -47.52 26.25
N ILE A 216 -37.02 -48.75 26.73
CA ILE A 216 -37.30 -49.03 28.14
C ILE A 216 -36.03 -49.23 28.99
N ASN A 217 -34.85 -49.31 28.39
CA ASN A 217 -33.59 -49.56 29.13
C ASN A 217 -32.96 -48.30 29.78
N ILE A 218 -33.71 -47.20 29.96
CA ILE A 218 -33.26 -45.99 30.67
C ILE A 218 -34.33 -45.50 31.66
N ASN A 219 -33.95 -45.42 32.94
CA ASN A 219 -34.69 -44.82 34.07
C ASN A 219 -36.16 -45.27 34.28
N GLY A 220 -36.34 -46.32 35.11
CA GLY A 220 -37.62 -46.57 35.77
C GLY A 220 -37.75 -45.82 37.11
N ASN A 221 -38.89 -45.18 37.37
CA ASN A 221 -39.31 -44.85 38.75
C ASN A 221 -40.83 -44.59 38.86
N LYS A 222 -41.43 -44.97 40.01
CA LYS A 222 -42.82 -44.71 40.47
C LYS A 222 -43.94 -45.26 39.54
N LYS A 223 -44.82 -46.21 39.92
CA LYS A 223 -45.48 -46.58 41.19
C LYS A 223 -46.51 -45.54 41.66
N TYR A 224 -47.68 -46.02 42.10
CA TYR A 224 -48.96 -45.29 42.29
C TYR A 224 -49.62 -44.86 40.96
N MET A 225 -50.95 -44.89 40.77
CA MET A 225 -52.08 -45.32 41.62
C MET A 225 -52.81 -46.56 41.06
N LYS A 226 -53.57 -47.27 41.91
CA LYS A 226 -54.49 -48.37 41.50
C LYS A 226 -55.71 -48.39 42.42
N LYS A 227 -56.88 -48.72 41.87
CA LYS A 227 -58.24 -48.78 42.49
C LYS A 227 -58.96 -47.43 42.64
N PHE A 228 -59.94 -47.20 41.75
CA PHE A 228 -61.34 -47.20 42.19
C PHE A 228 -62.05 -48.39 41.53
N ARG A 229 -63.20 -48.84 42.06
CA ARG A 229 -63.95 -49.99 41.55
C ARG A 229 -65.44 -49.84 41.91
N GLY A 230 -66.32 -50.32 41.04
CA GLY A 230 -67.77 -50.11 41.14
C GLY A 230 -68.21 -49.00 40.15
N GLY A 231 -69.05 -49.24 39.15
CA GLY A 231 -69.54 -50.53 38.63
C GLY A 231 -71.07 -50.59 38.54
N HIS A 232 -71.60 -50.29 37.35
CA HIS A 232 -72.92 -50.69 36.86
C HIS A 232 -72.97 -50.43 35.34
N ASP A 233 -73.22 -51.49 34.57
CA ASP A 233 -73.67 -51.43 33.17
C ASP A 233 -75.23 -51.36 33.15
N PRO A 234 -75.93 -51.16 32.00
CA PRO A 234 -75.42 -50.94 30.62
C PRO A 234 -76.07 -49.78 29.84
N ILE A 235 -75.33 -49.12 28.94
CA ILE A 235 -75.85 -48.54 27.69
C ILE A 235 -74.83 -48.76 26.56
N ASP A 236 -75.26 -49.34 25.44
CA ASP A 236 -74.42 -49.51 24.25
C ASP A 236 -74.09 -48.16 23.61
N THR A 237 -72.81 -47.79 23.66
CA THR A 237 -72.23 -46.56 23.10
C THR A 237 -71.08 -46.87 22.13
N SER A 238 -71.02 -48.11 21.63
CA SER A 238 -69.91 -48.72 20.88
C SER A 238 -69.45 -47.96 19.61
N LYS A 239 -70.25 -47.03 19.08
CA LYS A 239 -69.91 -46.23 17.88
C LYS A 239 -69.32 -44.84 18.15
N LEU A 240 -69.37 -44.31 19.38
CA LEU A 240 -68.67 -43.06 19.73
C LEU A 240 -67.23 -43.31 20.20
N THR A 241 -67.06 -44.32 21.06
CA THR A 241 -65.81 -44.62 21.77
C THR A 241 -64.61 -44.82 20.86
N VAL A 242 -64.77 -45.47 19.70
CA VAL A 242 -63.68 -45.70 18.73
C VAL A 242 -63.13 -44.38 18.18
N LYS A 243 -63.95 -43.34 18.00
CA LYS A 243 -63.50 -42.04 17.47
C LYS A 243 -62.71 -41.26 18.52
N GLU A 244 -63.19 -41.25 19.77
CA GLU A 244 -62.50 -40.60 20.89
C GLU A 244 -61.17 -41.30 21.21
N GLN A 245 -61.17 -42.64 21.28
CA GLN A 245 -59.94 -43.43 21.48
C GLN A 245 -58.91 -43.22 20.37
N PHE A 246 -59.32 -42.99 19.12
CA PHE A 246 -58.37 -42.63 18.05
C PHE A 246 -57.83 -41.21 18.20
N GLY A 247 -58.68 -40.23 18.53
CA GLY A 247 -58.26 -38.85 18.78
C GLY A 247 -57.28 -38.74 19.94
N ASP A 248 -57.50 -39.49 21.02
CA ASP A 248 -56.59 -39.54 22.16
C ASP A 248 -55.28 -40.29 21.85
N ARG A 249 -55.31 -41.33 21.00
CA ARG A 249 -54.09 -41.99 20.49
C ARG A 249 -53.25 -41.04 19.62
N ILE A 250 -53.88 -40.23 18.76
CA ILE A 250 -53.19 -39.21 17.95
C ILE A 250 -52.57 -38.14 18.86
N LYS A 251 -53.35 -37.53 19.77
CA LYS A 251 -52.85 -36.52 20.72
C LYS A 251 -51.73 -37.06 21.62
N ALA A 252 -51.78 -38.34 21.99
CA ALA A 252 -50.69 -39.01 22.74
C ALA A 252 -49.43 -39.20 21.88
N ALA A 253 -49.58 -39.53 20.60
CA ALA A 253 -48.46 -39.65 19.65
C ALA A 253 -47.81 -38.29 19.36
N GLU A 254 -48.61 -37.25 19.08
CA GLU A 254 -48.15 -35.86 18.94
C GLU A 254 -47.37 -35.42 20.18
N LYS A 255 -47.93 -35.62 21.38
CA LYS A 255 -47.30 -35.25 22.64
C LYS A 255 -46.01 -36.02 22.91
N LYS A 256 -45.89 -37.29 22.49
CA LYS A 256 -44.63 -38.05 22.51
C LYS A 256 -43.62 -37.43 21.54
N LEU A 257 -44.02 -37.17 20.29
CA LEU A 257 -43.14 -36.64 19.24
C LEU A 257 -42.58 -35.26 19.62
N VAL A 258 -43.43 -34.35 20.09
CA VAL A 258 -43.04 -33.01 20.54
C VAL A 258 -42.08 -33.08 21.73
N ALA A 259 -42.31 -33.97 22.69
CA ALA A 259 -41.39 -34.17 23.81
C ALA A 259 -40.02 -34.74 23.36
N GLU A 260 -40.00 -35.66 22.41
CA GLU A 260 -38.76 -36.22 21.87
C GLU A 260 -37.96 -35.18 21.05
N ILE A 261 -38.64 -34.34 20.28
CA ILE A 261 -38.04 -33.21 19.56
C ILE A 261 -37.46 -32.18 20.55
N ASP A 262 -38.19 -31.83 21.61
CA ASP A 262 -37.73 -30.86 22.61
C ASP A 262 -36.53 -31.36 23.44
N GLU A 263 -36.48 -32.66 23.78
CA GLU A 263 -35.29 -33.26 24.43
C GLU A 263 -34.08 -33.34 23.47
N LYS A 264 -34.28 -33.71 22.21
CA LYS A 264 -33.20 -33.64 21.18
C LYS A 264 -32.69 -32.21 21.00
N ARG A 265 -33.60 -31.23 20.97
CA ARG A 265 -33.29 -29.79 20.90
C ARG A 265 -32.47 -29.32 22.11
N LYS A 266 -32.84 -29.69 23.34
CA LYS A 266 -32.07 -29.39 24.56
C LYS A 266 -30.67 -30.01 24.54
N MET A 267 -30.56 -31.28 24.14
CA MET A 267 -29.25 -31.95 24.00
C MET A 267 -28.37 -31.28 22.94
N MET A 268 -28.95 -30.83 21.83
CA MET A 268 -28.23 -30.09 20.77
C MET A 268 -27.72 -28.74 21.28
N TYR A 269 -28.57 -27.92 21.91
CA TYR A 269 -28.13 -26.64 22.49
C TYR A 269 -27.09 -26.82 23.58
N LYS A 270 -27.22 -27.86 24.43
CA LYS A 270 -26.20 -28.17 25.44
C LYS A 270 -24.85 -28.48 24.78
N ARG A 271 -24.82 -29.36 23.78
CA ARG A 271 -23.58 -29.69 23.04
C ARG A 271 -22.97 -28.46 22.38
N ILE A 272 -23.77 -27.63 21.69
CA ILE A 272 -23.29 -26.39 21.06
C ILE A 272 -22.72 -25.43 22.11
N SER A 273 -23.38 -25.29 23.27
CA SER A 273 -22.86 -24.45 24.37
C SER A 273 -21.54 -24.98 24.94
N GLU A 274 -21.37 -26.29 25.04
CA GLU A 274 -20.13 -26.94 25.51
C GLU A 274 -19.01 -26.81 24.47
N GLU A 275 -19.28 -27.00 23.18
CA GLU A 275 -18.33 -26.78 22.08
C GLU A 275 -17.91 -25.30 21.95
N CYS A 276 -18.84 -24.36 22.07
CA CYS A 276 -18.54 -22.92 22.09
C CYS A 276 -17.69 -22.52 23.30
N LYS A 277 -17.91 -23.13 24.47
CA LYS A 277 -17.06 -22.89 25.65
C LYS A 277 -15.63 -23.41 25.42
N ILE A 278 -15.48 -24.64 24.95
CA ILE A 278 -14.16 -25.22 24.63
C ILE A 278 -13.42 -24.32 23.63
N MET A 279 -14.10 -23.87 22.57
CA MET A 279 -13.49 -22.99 21.56
C MET A 279 -13.08 -21.63 22.12
N LYS A 280 -13.84 -21.07 23.08
CA LYS A 280 -13.45 -19.84 23.78
C LYS A 280 -12.20 -20.06 24.64
N ASP A 281 -12.16 -21.14 25.40
CA ASP A 281 -11.04 -21.47 26.30
C ASP A 281 -9.76 -21.79 25.48
N GLU A 282 -9.88 -22.46 24.32
CA GLU A 282 -8.81 -22.61 23.32
C GLU A 282 -8.28 -21.26 22.81
N VAL A 283 -9.18 -20.36 22.36
CA VAL A 283 -8.80 -19.04 21.81
C VAL A 283 -8.09 -18.19 22.85
N MET A 284 -8.63 -18.11 24.07
CA MET A 284 -7.98 -17.38 25.19
C MET A 284 -6.57 -17.93 25.46
N THR A 285 -6.42 -19.26 25.52
CA THR A 285 -5.12 -19.91 25.73
C THR A 285 -4.12 -19.55 24.62
N THR A 286 -4.55 -19.51 23.35
CA THR A 286 -3.66 -19.06 22.26
C THR A 286 -3.33 -17.57 22.33
N LEU A 287 -4.24 -16.73 22.82
CA LEU A 287 -4.04 -15.28 22.92
C LEU A 287 -3.01 -14.92 24.02
N ASP A 288 -3.08 -15.57 25.19
CA ASP A 288 -2.08 -15.38 26.25
C ASP A 288 -0.70 -15.94 25.83
N ASN A 289 -0.63 -17.08 25.14
CA ASN A 289 0.64 -17.59 24.58
C ASN A 289 1.28 -16.62 23.57
N ILE A 290 0.49 -15.99 22.69
CA ILE A 290 0.98 -14.97 21.73
C ILE A 290 1.50 -13.74 22.47
N LYS A 291 0.76 -13.27 23.48
CA LYS A 291 1.11 -12.13 24.33
C LYS A 291 2.42 -12.35 25.10
N ASP A 292 2.65 -13.55 25.63
CA ASP A 292 3.90 -13.88 26.32
C ASP A 292 5.08 -14.06 25.34
N SER A 293 4.83 -14.57 24.13
CA SER A 293 5.84 -14.59 23.06
C SER A 293 6.29 -13.17 22.70
N LEU A 294 5.34 -12.27 22.41
CA LEU A 294 5.61 -10.85 22.09
C LEU A 294 6.30 -10.11 23.24
N ASN A 295 5.95 -10.42 24.50
CA ASN A 295 6.63 -9.85 25.67
C ASN A 295 8.09 -10.32 25.80
N ASN A 296 8.41 -11.55 25.41
CA ASN A 296 9.78 -12.07 25.42
C ASN A 296 10.61 -11.54 24.24
N GLU A 297 10.04 -11.48 23.04
CA GLU A 297 10.66 -10.91 21.84
C GLU A 297 11.01 -9.43 22.07
N ARG A 298 10.04 -8.63 22.52
CA ARG A 298 10.25 -7.22 22.93
C ARG A 298 11.29 -7.04 24.03
N ARG A 299 11.47 -8.03 24.93
CA ARG A 299 12.55 -8.00 25.95
C ARG A 299 13.93 -8.26 25.34
N ILE A 300 14.03 -9.12 24.34
CA ILE A 300 15.27 -9.37 23.60
C ILE A 300 15.67 -8.11 22.83
N ASP A 301 14.74 -7.53 22.06
CA ASP A 301 15.01 -6.34 21.24
C ASP A 301 15.40 -5.12 22.08
N VAL A 302 14.69 -4.86 23.18
CA VAL A 302 15.03 -3.78 24.12
C VAL A 302 16.41 -3.98 24.77
N ASN A 303 16.88 -5.22 24.92
CA ASN A 303 18.22 -5.49 25.45
C ASN A 303 19.31 -5.38 24.37
N ASN A 304 19.06 -5.87 23.16
CA ASN A 304 19.93 -5.69 22.00
C ASN A 304 20.13 -4.19 21.70
N TRP A 305 19.04 -3.44 21.60
CA TRP A 305 19.07 -1.99 21.35
C TRP A 305 19.79 -1.21 22.45
N LYS A 306 19.67 -1.59 23.72
CA LYS A 306 20.46 -0.99 24.81
C LYS A 306 21.96 -1.21 24.63
N GLU A 307 22.37 -2.41 24.22
CA GLU A 307 23.79 -2.73 24.04
C GLU A 307 24.37 -2.04 22.79
N ASP A 308 23.60 -1.92 21.71
CA ASP A 308 24.01 -1.14 20.53
C ASP A 308 24.04 0.37 20.80
N LEU A 309 23.09 0.91 21.57
CA LEU A 309 23.14 2.28 22.07
C LEU A 309 24.36 2.49 22.99
N ARG A 310 24.75 1.48 23.77
CA ARG A 310 25.96 1.53 24.63
C ARG A 310 27.24 1.55 23.78
N LYS A 311 27.32 0.74 22.72
CA LYS A 311 28.43 0.79 21.74
C LYS A 311 28.50 2.16 21.07
N GLN A 312 27.38 2.65 20.51
CA GLN A 312 27.34 3.94 19.83
C GLN A 312 27.74 5.10 20.75
N SER A 313 27.30 5.08 22.02
CA SER A 313 27.73 6.05 23.04
C SER A 313 29.23 5.97 23.32
N GLN A 314 29.80 4.76 23.40
CA GLN A 314 31.23 4.53 23.58
C GLN A 314 32.04 5.00 22.34
N ASP A 315 31.55 4.79 21.13
CA ASP A 315 32.18 5.25 19.89
C ASP A 315 32.13 6.78 19.74
N VAL A 316 31.02 7.42 20.15
CA VAL A 316 30.93 8.89 20.24
C VAL A 316 31.89 9.44 21.29
N ALA A 317 32.06 8.78 22.44
CA ALA A 317 33.04 9.17 23.45
C ALA A 317 34.49 9.05 22.93
N ASN A 318 34.81 7.95 22.24
CA ASN A 318 36.10 7.73 21.58
C ASN A 318 36.36 8.80 20.49
N GLY A 319 35.35 9.11 19.68
CA GLY A 319 35.40 10.15 18.65
C GLY A 319 35.63 11.54 19.22
N ASN A 320 34.93 11.89 20.30
CA ASN A 320 35.11 13.15 21.01
C ASN A 320 36.53 13.27 21.60
N ALA A 321 37.05 12.21 22.23
CA ALA A 321 38.43 12.20 22.74
C ALA A 321 39.47 12.41 21.61
N LYS A 322 39.30 11.75 20.47
CA LYS A 322 40.13 11.94 19.28
C LYS A 322 40.05 13.39 18.75
N MET A 323 38.84 13.94 18.65
CA MET A 323 38.63 15.31 18.17
C MET A 323 39.23 16.35 19.14
N THR A 324 39.13 16.14 20.45
CA THR A 324 39.80 16.98 21.46
C THR A 324 41.33 16.96 21.29
N GLY A 325 41.91 15.80 20.97
CA GLY A 325 43.33 15.70 20.59
C GLY A 325 43.68 16.47 19.31
N GLN A 326 42.84 16.40 18.28
CA GLN A 326 43.05 17.18 17.05
C GLN A 326 42.93 18.70 17.30
N ILE A 327 42.01 19.13 18.16
CA ILE A 327 41.86 20.54 18.57
C ILE A 327 43.09 21.01 19.37
N SER A 328 43.68 20.19 20.24
CA SER A 328 44.88 20.57 20.99
C SER A 328 46.10 20.73 20.10
N GLU A 329 46.27 19.88 19.07
CA GLU A 329 47.34 20.02 18.08
C GLU A 329 47.09 21.20 17.12
N LEU A 330 45.84 21.44 16.69
CA LEU A 330 45.51 22.64 15.91
C LEU A 330 45.87 23.92 16.68
N ASN A 331 45.51 24.02 17.96
CA ASN A 331 45.90 25.13 18.83
C ASN A 331 47.43 25.24 19.00
N ARG A 332 48.17 24.14 18.97
CA ARG A 332 49.65 24.14 18.93
C ARG A 332 50.17 24.77 17.63
N THR A 333 49.64 24.36 16.47
CA THR A 333 50.05 24.93 15.17
C THR A 333 49.70 26.42 15.05
N LEU A 334 48.55 26.86 15.57
CA LEU A 334 48.15 28.27 15.58
C LEU A 334 49.11 29.15 16.39
N ARG A 335 49.60 28.68 17.55
CA ARG A 335 50.63 29.41 18.33
C ARG A 335 51.94 29.55 17.57
N VAL A 336 52.42 28.48 16.92
CA VAL A 336 53.64 28.53 16.09
C VAL A 336 53.48 29.47 14.90
N LEU A 337 52.27 29.55 14.32
CA LEU A 337 51.93 30.48 13.25
C LEU A 337 51.94 31.94 13.73
N ASP A 338 51.36 32.22 14.90
CA ASP A 338 51.31 33.53 15.54
C ASP A 338 52.72 34.05 15.92
N GLU A 339 53.55 33.18 16.52
CA GLU A 339 54.98 33.45 16.75
C GLU A 339 55.75 33.71 15.44
N SER A 340 55.30 33.15 14.31
CA SER A 340 55.88 33.42 12.99
C SER A 340 55.43 34.77 12.43
N PHE A 341 54.15 35.13 12.59
CA PHE A 341 53.63 36.45 12.23
C PHE A 341 54.27 37.57 13.05
N GLU A 342 54.51 37.38 14.36
CA GLU A 342 55.29 38.34 15.16
C GLU A 342 56.69 38.56 14.59
N ARG A 343 57.39 37.47 14.22
CA ARG A 343 58.76 37.53 13.66
C ARG A 343 58.76 38.22 12.29
N HIS A 344 57.80 37.93 11.43
CA HIS A 344 57.64 38.63 10.15
C HIS A 344 57.25 40.11 10.34
N GLY A 345 56.39 40.44 11.31
CA GLY A 345 56.03 41.82 11.64
C GLY A 345 57.24 42.64 12.12
N LYS A 346 58.07 42.05 12.98
CA LYS A 346 59.36 42.64 13.41
C LYS A 346 60.31 42.82 12.22
N SER A 347 60.47 41.80 11.38
CA SER A 347 61.31 41.90 10.16
C SER A 347 60.78 42.92 9.15
N SER A 348 59.47 43.10 9.05
CA SER A 348 58.84 44.06 8.13
C SER A 348 59.02 45.51 8.60
N LYS A 349 59.10 45.76 9.91
CA LYS A 349 59.46 47.08 10.45
C LYS A 349 60.90 47.44 10.12
N ASN A 350 61.83 46.53 10.39
CA ASN A 350 63.24 46.70 10.04
C ASN A 350 63.42 46.94 8.52
N LEU A 351 62.63 46.26 7.67
CA LEU A 351 62.65 46.49 6.23
C LEU A 351 62.10 47.88 5.85
N ALA A 352 61.01 48.34 6.47
CA ALA A 352 60.46 49.67 6.24
C ALA A 352 61.44 50.78 6.67
N GLU A 353 62.13 50.61 7.80
CA GLU A 353 63.18 51.52 8.28
C GLU A 353 64.37 51.57 7.30
N ASN A 354 64.83 50.41 6.82
CA ASN A 354 65.88 50.34 5.79
C ASN A 354 65.45 51.00 4.46
N VAL A 355 64.19 50.84 4.05
CA VAL A 355 63.65 51.49 2.84
C VAL A 355 63.54 53.01 3.02
N ALA A 356 63.17 53.50 4.20
CA ALA A 356 63.18 54.93 4.50
C ALA A 356 64.61 55.51 4.40
N MET A 357 65.59 54.88 5.05
CA MET A 357 67.00 55.30 4.96
C MET A 357 67.53 55.27 3.51
N ALA A 358 67.11 54.28 2.70
CA ALA A 358 67.45 54.23 1.29
C ALA A 358 66.79 55.36 0.47
N SER A 359 65.54 55.71 0.78
CA SER A 359 64.83 56.83 0.15
C SER A 359 65.50 58.17 0.47
N ASP A 360 65.88 58.40 1.73
CA ASP A 360 66.60 59.61 2.16
C ASP A 360 67.97 59.71 1.46
N ALA A 361 68.69 58.59 1.34
CA ALA A 361 69.94 58.53 0.60
C ALA A 361 69.77 58.83 -0.91
N ILE A 362 68.66 58.37 -1.52
CA ILE A 362 68.33 58.68 -2.92
C ILE A 362 68.01 60.18 -3.07
N HIS A 363 67.24 60.79 -2.17
CA HIS A 363 66.98 62.24 -2.20
C HIS A 363 68.27 63.06 -2.01
N ALA A 364 69.16 62.64 -1.11
CA ALA A 364 70.46 63.29 -0.91
C ALA A 364 71.40 63.16 -2.13
N LEU A 365 71.31 62.05 -2.88
CA LEU A 365 72.00 61.89 -4.16
C LEU A 365 71.38 62.74 -5.27
N HIS A 366 70.04 62.88 -5.30
CA HIS A 366 69.34 63.69 -6.30
C HIS A 366 69.69 65.18 -6.16
N ALA A 367 69.62 65.75 -4.95
CA ALA A 367 70.03 67.13 -4.70
C ALA A 367 71.52 67.39 -5.02
N ARG A 368 72.38 66.38 -4.89
CA ARG A 368 73.78 66.44 -5.33
C ARG A 368 73.93 66.44 -6.85
N LEU A 369 73.07 65.71 -7.57
CA LEU A 369 73.05 65.72 -9.04
C LEU A 369 72.54 67.07 -9.56
N GLU A 370 71.47 67.63 -9.01
CA GLU A 370 70.97 68.97 -9.38
C GLU A 370 72.07 70.04 -9.22
N TYR A 371 72.79 70.03 -8.09
CA TYR A 371 73.93 70.93 -7.86
C TYR A 371 75.10 70.72 -8.85
N ILE A 372 75.33 69.48 -9.30
CA ILE A 372 76.34 69.17 -10.32
C ILE A 372 75.88 69.65 -11.71
N GLU A 373 74.61 69.44 -12.06
CA GLU A 373 74.02 69.91 -13.32
C GLU A 373 74.03 71.44 -13.42
N GLU A 374 73.61 72.16 -12.37
CA GLU A 374 73.70 73.62 -12.31
C GLU A 374 75.15 74.11 -12.48
N ASN A 375 76.12 73.45 -11.82
CA ASN A 375 77.54 73.75 -11.98
C ASN A 375 78.06 73.48 -13.39
N ILE A 376 77.63 72.40 -14.04
CA ILE A 376 78.01 72.05 -15.41
C ILE A 376 77.39 73.05 -16.39
N ILE A 377 76.11 73.39 -16.22
CA ILE A 377 75.40 74.39 -17.03
C ILE A 377 76.14 75.73 -16.92
N ASN A 378 76.35 76.27 -15.72
CA ASN A 378 77.02 77.55 -15.51
C ASN A 378 78.46 77.58 -16.06
N LYS A 379 79.24 76.49 -15.92
CA LYS A 379 80.59 76.38 -16.50
C LYS A 379 80.56 76.23 -18.03
N SER A 380 79.59 75.50 -18.58
CA SER A 380 79.43 75.34 -20.03
C SER A 380 79.03 76.66 -20.70
N ILE A 381 78.15 77.45 -20.07
CA ILE A 381 77.79 78.81 -20.51
C ILE A 381 79.04 79.69 -20.52
N LEU A 382 79.86 79.67 -19.47
CA LEU A 382 81.12 80.43 -19.42
C LEU A 382 82.08 80.04 -20.56
N VAL A 383 82.23 78.73 -20.84
CA VAL A 383 83.03 78.24 -21.97
C VAL A 383 82.45 78.68 -23.30
N VAL A 384 81.12 78.63 -23.48
CA VAL A 384 80.45 79.08 -24.72
C VAL A 384 80.61 80.59 -24.92
N VAL A 385 80.54 81.41 -23.87
CA VAL A 385 80.82 82.86 -23.95
C VAL A 385 82.27 83.10 -24.36
N ILE A 386 83.24 82.46 -23.70
CA ILE A 386 84.67 82.59 -24.07
C ILE A 386 84.91 82.13 -25.52
N MET A 387 84.25 81.07 -25.97
CA MET A 387 84.35 80.59 -27.36
C MET A 387 83.66 81.54 -28.34
N LEU A 388 82.56 82.21 -27.95
CA LEU A 388 81.92 83.26 -28.75
C LEU A 388 82.77 84.53 -28.84
N ASP A 389 83.38 84.99 -27.75
CA ASP A 389 84.28 86.15 -27.77
C ASP A 389 85.50 85.90 -28.67
N ASN A 390 86.10 84.70 -28.56
CA ASN A 390 87.18 84.27 -29.46
C ASN A 390 86.70 84.08 -30.90
N ALA A 391 85.47 83.59 -31.13
CA ALA A 391 84.89 83.47 -32.46
C ALA A 391 84.53 84.82 -33.07
N ILE A 392 84.13 85.81 -32.28
CA ILE A 392 83.89 87.20 -32.71
C ILE A 392 85.22 87.87 -33.04
N LEU A 393 86.26 87.71 -32.21
CA LEU A 393 87.61 88.20 -32.50
C LEU A 393 88.15 87.57 -33.79
N LEU A 394 88.04 86.24 -33.93
CA LEU A 394 88.42 85.52 -35.14
C LEU A 394 87.56 85.94 -36.34
N PHE A 395 86.25 86.18 -36.17
CA PHE A 395 85.38 86.66 -37.23
C PHE A 395 85.74 88.10 -37.64
N LEU A 396 86.15 88.98 -36.74
CA LEU A 396 86.64 90.31 -37.08
C LEU A 396 87.96 90.25 -37.87
N VAL A 397 88.88 89.35 -37.48
CA VAL A 397 90.11 89.07 -38.25
C VAL A 397 89.77 88.46 -39.63
N VAL A 398 88.86 87.48 -39.69
CA VAL A 398 88.43 86.84 -40.93
C VAL A 398 87.63 87.79 -41.80
N LEU A 399 86.86 88.73 -41.25
CA LEU A 399 86.14 89.78 -41.99
C LEU A 399 87.13 90.79 -42.58
N PHE A 400 88.16 91.17 -41.83
CA PHE A 400 89.28 91.98 -42.33
C PHE A 400 90.03 91.26 -43.47
N CYS A 401 90.17 89.94 -43.42
CA CYS A 401 90.68 89.12 -44.52
C CYS A 401 89.67 88.95 -45.68
N ALA A 402 88.36 88.84 -45.42
CA ALA A 402 87.31 88.56 -46.40
C ALA A 402 86.93 89.80 -47.22
N ILE A 403 86.97 91.00 -46.62
CA ILE A 403 86.95 92.28 -47.35
C ILE A 403 88.10 92.33 -48.38
N ARG A 404 89.19 91.60 -48.14
CA ARG A 404 90.33 91.44 -49.06
C ARG A 404 90.23 90.21 -49.97
N GLY A 405 89.20 89.36 -49.85
CA GLY A 405 89.10 88.14 -50.67
C GLY A 405 87.99 87.14 -50.30
N THR A 406 86.73 87.44 -50.60
CA THR A 406 85.70 86.42 -50.82
C THR A 406 84.98 86.62 -52.16
N SER A 407 85.20 85.69 -53.08
CA SER A 407 84.35 85.48 -54.26
C SER A 407 84.06 84.00 -54.42
N ARG A 408 82.78 83.68 -54.63
CA ARG A 408 82.18 82.37 -54.96
C ARG A 408 81.87 81.38 -53.81
N ASN A 409 80.64 80.88 -53.92
CA ASN A 409 80.03 79.60 -53.55
C ASN A 409 80.02 79.14 -52.06
N VAL A 410 78.90 78.70 -51.44
CA VAL A 410 77.60 78.08 -51.84
C VAL A 410 77.62 76.54 -51.96
N ASN A 411 76.58 75.89 -51.41
CA ASN A 411 76.25 74.44 -51.38
C ASN A 411 77.05 73.58 -50.34
N ASN A 412 76.52 72.51 -49.71
CA ASN A 412 75.16 71.93 -49.67
C ASN A 412 74.99 70.84 -48.56
N ILE A 413 73.75 70.54 -48.12
CA ILE A 413 73.26 69.22 -47.59
C ILE A 413 73.90 68.81 -46.20
N ALA A 414 73.39 67.93 -45.31
CA ALA A 414 72.39 66.84 -45.30
C ALA A 414 71.48 66.85 -44.01
N GLU A 415 71.14 65.70 -43.41
CA GLU A 415 69.87 64.93 -43.55
C GLU A 415 69.73 63.90 -42.39
N ILE A 416 68.69 63.01 -42.37
CA ILE A 416 68.54 61.80 -41.48
C ILE A 416 68.23 62.13 -39.97
N ARG A 417 67.38 61.42 -39.17
CA ARG A 417 66.63 60.14 -39.27
C ARG A 417 65.23 60.19 -38.61
N GLN A 418 64.50 59.07 -38.71
CA GLN A 418 63.18 58.75 -38.15
C GLN A 418 63.29 57.63 -37.08
N GLU A 419 62.42 57.61 -36.06
CA GLU A 419 62.35 56.52 -35.05
C GLU A 419 60.92 55.99 -34.81
N ARG A 420 60.77 54.87 -34.08
CA ARG A 420 59.59 53.98 -34.09
C ARG A 420 58.64 54.15 -32.90
N VAL A 421 57.36 53.91 -33.14
CA VAL A 421 56.34 53.67 -32.10
C VAL A 421 56.46 52.24 -31.56
N VAL A 422 56.30 52.07 -30.24
CA VAL A 422 56.28 50.77 -29.55
C VAL A 422 54.86 50.44 -29.07
N SER A 423 54.32 49.30 -29.50
CA SER A 423 53.02 48.80 -29.03
C SER A 423 53.15 48.01 -27.73
N ARG A 424 52.30 48.28 -26.74
CA ARG A 424 52.24 47.54 -25.46
C ARG A 424 51.33 46.31 -25.60
N THR A 425 51.79 45.16 -25.11
CA THR A 425 50.98 43.93 -24.98
C THR A 425 50.20 43.93 -23.67
N SER A 426 48.88 43.73 -23.73
CA SER A 426 48.05 43.45 -22.55
C SER A 426 48.04 41.96 -22.21
N SER A 427 48.04 41.64 -20.92
CA SER A 427 47.93 40.26 -20.41
C SER A 427 46.50 39.74 -20.48
N SER A 428 46.32 38.50 -20.92
CA SER A 428 45.02 37.81 -21.09
C SER A 428 44.92 36.58 -20.16
N PRO A 429 43.75 36.27 -19.57
CA PRO A 429 43.62 35.17 -18.61
C PRO A 429 43.70 33.80 -19.29
N ALA A 430 44.64 32.97 -18.83
CA ALA A 430 45.01 31.72 -19.53
C ALA A 430 43.89 30.68 -19.65
N SER A 431 42.97 30.59 -18.68
CA SER A 431 41.98 29.49 -18.59
C SER A 431 41.08 29.37 -19.84
N TYR A 432 40.57 30.49 -20.35
CA TYR A 432 39.63 30.51 -21.47
C TYR A 432 40.23 29.99 -22.78
N SER A 433 41.58 30.02 -22.90
CA SER A 433 42.28 29.46 -24.06
C SER A 433 42.15 27.94 -24.15
N THR A 434 42.09 27.23 -23.02
CA THR A 434 41.98 25.77 -22.95
C THR A 434 40.58 25.30 -23.37
N ALA A 435 39.53 25.95 -22.89
CA ALA A 435 38.15 25.66 -23.29
C ALA A 435 37.94 25.81 -24.80
N ILE A 436 38.44 26.90 -25.40
CA ILE A 436 38.41 27.10 -26.85
C ILE A 436 39.18 26.01 -27.61
N GLN A 437 40.35 25.58 -27.12
CA GLN A 437 41.11 24.51 -27.76
C GLN A 437 40.37 23.17 -27.72
N VAL A 438 39.78 22.80 -26.57
CA VAL A 438 38.96 21.60 -26.44
C VAL A 438 37.74 21.65 -27.37
N LEU A 439 36.98 22.75 -27.36
CA LEU A 439 35.80 22.90 -28.23
C LEU A 439 36.14 22.93 -29.73
N ARG A 440 37.36 23.32 -30.11
CA ARG A 440 37.86 23.15 -31.49
C ARG A 440 38.15 21.70 -31.84
N GLN A 441 38.79 20.95 -30.93
CA GLN A 441 39.15 19.55 -31.13
C GLN A 441 37.94 18.58 -31.07
N VAL A 442 36.89 18.92 -30.33
CA VAL A 442 35.62 18.18 -30.38
C VAL A 442 35.01 18.26 -31.78
N GLN A 443 35.00 17.16 -32.51
CA GLN A 443 34.34 17.01 -33.80
C GLN A 443 32.92 16.44 -33.63
N SER A 444 32.01 16.79 -34.53
CA SER A 444 30.71 16.13 -34.65
C SER A 444 30.93 14.68 -35.10
N ARG A 445 30.36 13.71 -34.38
CA ARG A 445 30.52 12.29 -34.71
C ARG A 445 29.28 11.82 -35.47
N SER A 446 29.47 11.29 -36.67
CA SER A 446 28.38 10.81 -37.54
C SER A 446 27.69 9.56 -37.00
N HIS A 447 28.35 8.81 -36.12
CA HIS A 447 27.82 7.63 -35.46
C HIS A 447 27.98 7.77 -33.95
N LEU A 448 26.86 7.71 -33.23
CA LEU A 448 26.78 7.68 -31.77
C LEU A 448 26.15 6.35 -31.34
N GLU A 449 26.70 5.72 -30.31
CA GLU A 449 26.20 4.46 -29.77
C GLU A 449 24.83 4.65 -29.08
N ARG A 450 23.89 3.73 -29.29
CA ARG A 450 22.55 3.72 -28.66
C ARG A 450 22.62 3.31 -27.18
N LYS A 451 23.32 4.14 -26.39
CA LYS A 451 23.56 4.01 -24.95
C LYS A 451 23.28 5.34 -24.26
N LEU A 452 23.22 5.28 -22.93
CA LEU A 452 23.20 6.44 -22.04
C LEU A 452 24.56 6.57 -21.36
N CYS A 453 25.09 7.79 -21.20
CA CYS A 453 26.30 8.07 -20.43
C CYS A 453 25.98 9.00 -19.25
N ILE A 454 26.51 8.67 -18.08
CA ILE A 454 26.42 9.47 -16.85
C ILE A 454 27.72 10.25 -16.73
N ILE A 455 27.62 11.58 -16.73
CA ILE A 455 28.77 12.45 -16.55
C ILE A 455 28.68 13.12 -15.18
N SER A 456 29.71 12.95 -14.37
CA SER A 456 29.88 13.61 -13.06
C SER A 456 31.15 14.46 -13.03
N PHE A 457 31.23 15.44 -12.13
CA PHE A 457 32.43 16.27 -11.93
C PHE A 457 33.23 15.87 -10.68
N TYR A 458 32.56 15.28 -9.70
CA TYR A 458 33.12 14.80 -8.43
C TYR A 458 32.98 13.27 -8.34
N GLU A 459 33.88 12.64 -7.58
CA GLU A 459 33.88 11.19 -7.34
C GLU A 459 32.92 10.84 -6.19
N GLU A 460 32.91 11.73 -5.20
CA GLU A 460 32.23 11.65 -3.91
C GLU A 460 30.71 11.57 -4.06
N THR A 461 30.15 12.21 -5.09
CA THR A 461 28.72 12.20 -5.43
C THR A 461 28.37 11.23 -6.56
N HIS A 462 29.36 10.57 -7.19
CA HIS A 462 29.12 9.72 -8.36
C HIS A 462 28.15 8.57 -8.10
N GLN A 463 28.23 7.95 -6.91
CA GLN A 463 27.30 6.89 -6.50
C GLN A 463 25.84 7.36 -6.35
N LEU A 464 25.63 8.63 -5.98
CA LEU A 464 24.29 9.24 -5.93
C LEU A 464 23.73 9.42 -7.34
N HIS A 465 24.55 9.92 -8.27
CA HIS A 465 24.21 10.09 -9.69
C HIS A 465 23.88 8.74 -10.36
N MET A 466 24.64 7.70 -9.99
CA MET A 466 24.39 6.33 -10.40
C MET A 466 23.03 5.83 -9.86
N HIS A 467 22.76 5.97 -8.56
CA HIS A 467 21.48 5.56 -7.97
C HIS A 467 20.26 6.27 -8.59
N MET A 468 20.36 7.58 -8.84
CA MET A 468 19.33 8.35 -9.55
C MET A 468 19.13 7.82 -10.98
N THR A 469 20.20 7.56 -11.73
CA THR A 469 20.11 7.08 -13.12
C THR A 469 19.60 5.65 -13.22
N GLN A 470 19.94 4.76 -12.27
CA GLN A 470 19.34 3.42 -12.18
C GLN A 470 17.82 3.49 -12.03
N SER A 471 17.32 4.42 -11.20
CA SER A 471 15.88 4.57 -10.95
C SER A 471 15.10 4.92 -12.23
N VAL A 472 15.73 5.62 -13.18
CA VAL A 472 15.22 5.81 -14.55
C VAL A 472 15.39 4.54 -15.39
N THR A 473 16.63 4.03 -15.51
CA THR A 473 17.03 3.02 -16.51
C THR A 473 16.60 1.57 -16.22
N ARG A 474 16.27 1.21 -14.97
CA ARG A 474 15.84 -0.15 -14.55
C ARG A 474 14.71 -0.75 -15.40
N HIS A 475 13.86 0.06 -16.02
CA HIS A 475 12.73 -0.38 -16.85
C HIS A 475 13.03 -0.37 -18.37
N LEU A 476 14.21 0.09 -18.78
CA LEU A 476 14.61 0.27 -20.18
C LEU A 476 15.67 -0.74 -20.65
N ASN A 477 16.18 -1.58 -19.73
CA ASN A 477 17.28 -2.52 -19.97
C ASN A 477 18.54 -1.87 -20.57
N LEU A 478 18.78 -0.60 -20.21
CA LEU A 478 19.95 0.17 -20.64
C LEU A 478 21.03 0.12 -19.56
N GLU A 479 22.17 -0.48 -19.88
CA GLU A 479 23.39 -0.36 -19.08
C GLU A 479 24.03 1.02 -19.38
N PRO A 480 24.17 1.91 -18.38
CA PRO A 480 24.71 3.24 -18.58
C PRO A 480 26.25 3.25 -18.47
N VAL A 481 26.90 4.10 -19.27
CA VAL A 481 28.35 4.27 -19.28
C VAL A 481 28.75 5.40 -18.31
N GLU A 482 29.51 5.08 -17.27
CA GLU A 482 30.02 6.04 -16.29
C GLU A 482 31.20 6.87 -16.85
N PHE A 483 31.24 8.17 -16.53
CA PHE A 483 32.34 9.06 -16.89
C PHE A 483 32.50 10.23 -15.92
N ILE A 484 33.74 10.59 -15.56
CA ILE A 484 34.03 11.64 -14.57
C ILE A 484 34.99 12.69 -15.14
N ILE A 485 34.57 13.96 -15.12
CA ILE A 485 35.29 15.09 -15.73
C ILE A 485 35.89 15.96 -14.63
N ARG A 486 37.15 15.71 -14.30
CA ARG A 486 37.91 16.52 -13.32
C ARG A 486 38.67 17.71 -13.92
N LYS A 487 38.75 17.80 -15.27
CA LYS A 487 39.47 18.86 -16.03
C LYS A 487 39.13 18.84 -17.52
N HIS A 488 39.44 19.94 -18.23
CA HIS A 488 39.06 20.15 -19.64
C HIS A 488 39.55 19.06 -20.60
N GLU A 489 40.78 18.55 -20.46
CA GLU A 489 41.29 17.49 -21.36
C GLU A 489 40.52 16.15 -21.22
N ALA A 490 39.73 15.95 -20.16
CA ALA A 490 38.85 14.79 -20.05
C ALA A 490 37.63 14.89 -20.98
N ILE A 491 37.19 16.09 -21.36
CA ILE A 491 36.05 16.32 -22.28
C ILE A 491 36.30 15.64 -23.64
N LEU A 492 37.55 15.62 -24.10
CA LEU A 492 37.95 14.96 -25.36
C LEU A 492 37.81 13.43 -25.32
N LYS A 493 37.72 12.85 -24.10
CA LYS A 493 37.59 11.41 -23.85
C LYS A 493 36.17 10.96 -23.54
N ILE A 494 35.17 11.87 -23.57
CA ILE A 494 33.76 11.53 -23.35
C ILE A 494 33.33 10.42 -24.34
N PRO A 495 32.71 9.31 -23.86
CA PRO A 495 32.23 8.23 -24.73
C PRO A 495 31.20 8.72 -25.77
N PRO A 496 31.26 8.25 -27.03
CA PRO A 496 30.41 8.73 -28.12
C PRO A 496 29.02 8.08 -28.12
N VAL A 497 28.23 8.35 -27.09
CA VAL A 497 26.87 7.80 -26.95
C VAL A 497 25.79 8.78 -27.44
N PHE A 498 24.55 8.29 -27.59
CA PHE A 498 23.42 9.09 -28.06
C PHE A 498 22.83 9.98 -26.95
N ILE A 499 22.75 9.51 -25.71
CA ILE A 499 22.12 10.22 -24.58
C ILE A 499 23.12 10.48 -23.46
N TYR A 500 23.11 11.69 -22.89
CA TYR A 500 23.98 12.09 -21.78
C TYR A 500 23.16 12.64 -20.63
N PHE A 501 23.33 12.06 -19.44
CA PHE A 501 22.85 12.59 -18.17
C PHE A 501 24.03 13.29 -17.48
N LEU A 502 24.04 14.62 -17.55
CA LEU A 502 25.07 15.45 -16.95
C LEU A 502 24.62 15.88 -15.55
N PHE A 503 25.27 15.34 -14.53
CA PHE A 503 25.02 15.69 -13.15
C PHE A 503 25.85 16.90 -12.74
N VAL A 504 25.21 17.82 -12.02
CA VAL A 504 25.84 19.02 -11.47
C VAL A 504 25.40 19.16 -10.02
N ASP A 505 26.32 19.05 -9.09
CA ASP A 505 25.99 19.16 -7.67
C ASP A 505 25.68 20.59 -7.22
N PHE A 506 24.77 20.67 -6.26
CA PHE A 506 24.44 21.90 -5.54
C PHE A 506 25.68 22.57 -4.94
N ASN A 507 25.72 23.89 -5.05
CA ASN A 507 26.73 24.74 -4.44
C ASN A 507 26.06 26.01 -3.92
N GLU A 508 26.63 26.59 -2.86
CA GLU A 508 26.08 27.76 -2.16
C GLU A 508 25.89 28.99 -3.07
N LEU A 509 26.74 29.10 -4.11
CA LEU A 509 26.68 30.17 -5.12
C LEU A 509 25.54 29.97 -6.14
N ASN A 510 24.86 28.82 -6.14
CA ASN A 510 23.80 28.43 -7.09
C ASN A 510 24.22 28.51 -8.57
N VAL A 511 25.52 28.36 -8.84
CA VAL A 511 26.10 28.35 -10.19
C VAL A 511 25.96 26.95 -10.75
N ILE A 512 25.11 26.77 -11.77
CA ILE A 512 24.85 25.47 -12.40
C ILE A 512 25.87 25.22 -13.52
N LEU A 513 25.97 26.14 -14.47
CA LEU A 513 27.10 26.23 -15.42
C LEU A 513 27.89 27.49 -15.06
N GLU A 514 29.22 27.45 -15.12
CA GLU A 514 30.02 28.65 -14.87
C GLU A 514 29.88 29.67 -16.00
N ASP A 515 30.03 30.95 -15.66
CA ASP A 515 30.20 32.03 -16.64
C ASP A 515 31.72 32.33 -16.76
N PRO A 516 32.34 32.17 -17.94
CA PRO A 516 33.77 32.42 -18.15
C PRO A 516 34.17 33.87 -17.84
N ASN A 517 33.23 34.82 -17.91
CA ASN A 517 33.48 36.23 -17.59
C ASN A 517 33.59 36.50 -16.08
N VAL A 518 33.13 35.57 -15.23
CA VAL A 518 33.08 35.72 -13.77
C VAL A 518 34.26 35.04 -13.08
N GLY A 519 35.12 34.34 -13.82
CA GLY A 519 36.39 33.79 -13.32
C GLY A 519 36.27 32.52 -12.46
N LEU A 520 35.06 31.95 -12.33
CA LEU A 520 34.80 30.69 -11.61
C LEU A 520 35.21 29.42 -12.41
N GLY A 521 35.88 29.61 -13.54
CA GLY A 521 36.11 28.57 -14.56
C GLY A 521 35.00 28.53 -15.61
N ASP A 522 35.03 27.48 -16.43
CA ASP A 522 34.10 27.25 -17.55
C ASP A 522 33.93 25.73 -17.84
N LEU A 523 34.27 24.85 -16.90
CA LEU A 523 34.37 23.40 -17.13
C LEU A 523 33.02 22.74 -17.43
N ARG A 524 31.96 23.10 -16.69
CA ARG A 524 30.61 22.54 -16.91
C ARG A 524 30.00 23.11 -18.19
N LEU A 525 30.18 24.41 -18.44
CA LEU A 525 29.75 25.05 -19.70
C LEU A 525 30.43 24.42 -20.93
N THR A 526 31.76 24.25 -20.89
CA THR A 526 32.54 23.61 -21.95
C THR A 526 32.09 22.17 -22.19
N THR A 527 31.76 21.43 -21.11
CA THR A 527 31.22 20.07 -21.19
C THR A 527 29.86 20.03 -21.91
N VAL A 528 28.93 20.92 -21.54
CA VAL A 528 27.62 21.07 -22.20
C VAL A 528 27.78 21.35 -23.70
N GLN A 529 28.59 22.35 -24.05
CA GLN A 529 28.81 22.76 -25.43
C GLN A 529 29.52 21.66 -26.25
N ALA A 530 30.44 20.90 -25.64
CA ALA A 530 31.10 19.75 -26.27
C ALA A 530 30.11 18.62 -26.59
N ILE A 531 29.25 18.24 -25.65
CA ILE A 531 28.23 17.19 -25.84
C ILE A 531 27.27 17.58 -26.97
N GLN A 532 26.81 18.83 -26.97
CA GLN A 532 25.96 19.38 -28.03
C GLN A 532 26.66 19.36 -29.39
N LYS A 533 27.95 19.75 -29.45
CA LYS A 533 28.75 19.73 -30.68
C LYS A 533 29.02 18.31 -31.21
N MET A 534 29.08 17.30 -30.34
CA MET A 534 29.13 15.88 -30.76
C MET A 534 27.81 15.36 -31.35
N GLY A 535 26.69 16.09 -31.17
CA GLY A 535 25.35 15.69 -31.60
C GLY A 535 24.50 15.00 -30.52
N GLY A 536 25.02 14.90 -29.29
CA GLY A 536 24.41 14.17 -28.18
C GLY A 536 23.12 14.77 -27.64
N LYS A 537 22.20 13.90 -27.20
CA LYS A 537 20.97 14.28 -26.49
C LYS A 537 21.28 14.48 -25.00
N LEU A 538 21.58 15.72 -24.65
CA LEU A 538 21.90 16.13 -23.28
C LEU A 538 20.63 16.30 -22.41
N VAL A 539 20.70 15.82 -21.18
CA VAL A 539 19.84 16.16 -20.05
C VAL A 539 20.74 16.61 -18.90
N ILE A 540 20.39 17.70 -18.21
CA ILE A 540 21.10 18.16 -17.00
C ILE A 540 20.27 17.83 -15.77
N LEU A 541 20.92 17.24 -14.77
CA LEU A 541 20.36 16.93 -13.47
C LEU A 541 21.13 17.71 -12.39
N TYR A 542 20.50 18.71 -11.78
CA TYR A 542 21.07 19.47 -10.67
C TYR A 542 20.79 18.73 -9.36
N SER A 543 21.79 18.00 -8.85
CA SER A 543 21.72 17.13 -7.68
C SER A 543 21.89 17.90 -6.36
N SER A 544 21.44 17.31 -5.26
CA SER A 544 21.60 17.84 -3.91
C SER A 544 20.95 19.20 -3.61
N ASP A 545 20.05 19.72 -4.46
CA ASP A 545 19.34 20.99 -4.21
C ASP A 545 18.35 20.85 -3.05
N PRO A 546 18.55 21.53 -1.90
CA PRO A 546 17.69 21.39 -0.73
C PRO A 546 16.23 21.76 -0.99
N LYS A 547 15.98 22.70 -1.92
CA LYS A 547 14.62 23.14 -2.28
C LYS A 547 13.92 22.14 -3.21
N SER A 548 14.66 21.33 -3.94
CA SER A 548 14.13 20.22 -4.74
C SER A 548 13.64 19.03 -3.89
N LYS A 549 13.84 19.04 -2.56
CA LYS A 549 13.27 18.04 -1.65
C LYS A 549 11.73 18.06 -1.58
N LYS A 550 11.10 19.18 -1.96
CA LYS A 550 9.64 19.34 -2.06
C LYS A 550 9.27 20.19 -3.28
N LEU A 551 9.46 19.65 -4.48
CA LEU A 551 8.96 20.28 -5.72
C LEU A 551 7.43 20.28 -5.76
N ASP A 552 6.84 21.31 -6.36
CA ASP A 552 5.40 21.32 -6.64
C ASP A 552 5.02 20.16 -7.59
N PRO A 553 3.81 19.59 -7.46
CA PRO A 553 3.33 18.55 -8.37
C PRO A 553 3.43 18.95 -9.84
N GLY A 554 4.06 18.10 -10.65
CA GLY A 554 4.26 18.34 -12.09
C GLY A 554 5.43 19.28 -12.45
N LYS A 555 6.26 19.70 -11.49
CA LYS A 555 7.53 20.38 -11.80
C LYS A 555 8.65 19.37 -11.99
N LEU A 556 9.57 19.68 -12.90
CA LEU A 556 10.82 18.93 -13.11
C LEU A 556 11.99 19.50 -12.30
N TYR A 557 11.90 20.78 -11.92
CA TYR A 557 12.96 21.50 -11.22
C TYR A 557 12.40 22.61 -10.34
N ASN A 558 13.23 23.10 -9.42
CA ASN A 558 12.97 24.19 -8.50
C ASN A 558 12.91 25.54 -9.23
N SER A 559 11.75 26.19 -9.22
CA SER A 559 11.51 27.45 -9.95
C SER A 559 12.32 28.66 -9.44
N GLU A 560 12.93 28.59 -8.25
CA GLU A 560 13.81 29.65 -7.75
C GLU A 560 15.21 29.65 -8.39
N LEU A 561 15.56 28.63 -9.19
CA LEU A 561 16.84 28.54 -9.91
C LEU A 561 16.87 29.51 -11.11
N LEU A 562 17.03 30.81 -10.83
CA LEU A 562 17.04 31.89 -11.82
C LEU A 562 18.15 31.76 -12.90
N SER A 563 19.21 30.99 -12.62
CA SER A 563 20.23 30.62 -13.61
C SER A 563 19.63 29.84 -14.80
N VAL A 564 18.60 29.02 -14.56
CA VAL A 564 17.94 28.18 -15.58
C VAL A 564 17.20 29.01 -16.63
N THR A 565 16.71 30.20 -16.28
CA THR A 565 16.05 31.11 -17.23
C THR A 565 17.02 32.11 -17.87
N ARG A 566 18.09 32.49 -17.16
CA ARG A 566 19.08 33.51 -17.57
C ARG A 566 20.18 32.96 -18.50
N GLN A 567 20.72 31.77 -18.23
CA GLN A 567 21.80 31.20 -19.05
C GLN A 567 21.23 30.57 -20.34
N GLN A 568 21.85 30.83 -21.49
CA GLN A 568 21.32 30.46 -22.80
C GLN A 568 21.16 28.94 -22.96
N GLU A 569 22.18 28.18 -22.57
CA GLU A 569 22.22 26.72 -22.64
C GLU A 569 21.14 26.09 -21.74
N LEU A 570 21.01 26.55 -20.50
CA LEU A 570 19.99 26.06 -19.57
C LEU A 570 18.58 26.45 -20.01
N SER A 571 18.39 27.69 -20.50
CA SER A 571 17.10 28.17 -21.02
C SER A 571 16.67 27.36 -22.26
N SER A 572 17.62 26.98 -23.12
CA SER A 572 17.37 26.08 -24.25
C SER A 572 16.99 24.67 -23.80
N LEU A 573 17.74 24.06 -22.87
CA LEU A 573 17.45 22.72 -22.35
C LEU A 573 16.12 22.68 -21.58
N ASN A 574 15.79 23.72 -20.81
CA ASN A 574 14.53 23.83 -20.08
C ASN A 574 13.32 23.92 -21.02
N ARG A 575 13.41 24.68 -22.12
CA ARG A 575 12.38 24.70 -23.19
C ARG A 575 12.17 23.33 -23.84
N MET A 576 13.18 22.46 -23.83
CA MET A 576 13.08 21.06 -24.27
C MET A 576 12.69 20.09 -23.15
N SER A 577 12.40 20.58 -21.95
CA SER A 577 12.15 19.81 -20.72
C SER A 577 13.30 18.86 -20.33
N ARG A 578 14.54 19.27 -20.61
CA ARG A 578 15.80 18.51 -20.37
C ARG A 578 16.65 19.10 -19.24
N PHE A 579 16.03 19.89 -18.37
CA PHE A 579 16.61 20.33 -17.10
C PHE A 579 15.75 19.78 -15.95
N VAL A 580 16.40 19.15 -14.99
CA VAL A 580 15.79 18.53 -13.80
C VAL A 580 16.61 18.95 -12.58
N SER A 581 15.97 19.18 -11.43
CA SER A 581 16.69 19.33 -10.15
C SER A 581 16.13 18.40 -9.08
N ALA A 582 17.01 17.87 -8.23
CA ALA A 582 16.72 16.82 -7.27
C ALA A 582 17.52 17.05 -5.98
N TYR A 583 17.07 16.45 -4.89
CA TYR A 583 17.82 16.43 -3.63
C TYR A 583 18.65 15.13 -3.55
N ASP A 584 18.15 14.12 -2.84
CA ASP A 584 18.75 12.77 -2.71
C ASP A 584 18.16 11.75 -3.70
N SER A 585 17.01 12.06 -4.30
CA SER A 585 16.19 11.15 -5.08
C SER A 585 15.40 11.90 -6.15
N LEU A 586 14.99 11.18 -7.21
CA LEU A 586 14.08 11.68 -8.23
C LEU A 586 12.64 11.29 -7.84
N SER A 587 11.70 12.22 -7.98
CA SER A 587 10.26 11.92 -7.84
C SER A 587 9.76 11.03 -8.97
N GLU A 588 8.71 10.24 -8.75
CA GLU A 588 8.18 9.33 -9.80
C GLU A 588 7.70 10.10 -11.06
N TYR A 589 7.30 11.37 -10.91
CA TYR A 589 7.02 12.26 -12.05
C TYR A 589 8.27 12.55 -12.89
N GLN A 590 9.38 12.94 -12.26
CA GLN A 590 10.66 13.16 -12.94
C GLN A 590 11.21 11.86 -13.54
N ILE A 591 11.09 10.74 -12.82
CA ILE A 591 11.48 9.40 -13.30
C ILE A 591 10.67 9.03 -14.55
N THR A 592 9.34 9.18 -14.53
CA THR A 592 8.46 8.88 -15.66
C THR A 592 8.78 9.77 -16.86
N HIS A 593 9.00 11.07 -16.64
CA HIS A 593 9.38 12.03 -17.67
C HIS A 593 10.75 11.70 -18.29
N LEU A 594 11.75 11.35 -17.48
CA LEU A 594 13.07 10.95 -17.96
C LEU A 594 13.03 9.62 -18.72
N ARG A 595 12.28 8.61 -18.23
CA ARG A 595 12.04 7.36 -18.97
C ARG A 595 11.43 7.64 -20.35
N LYS A 596 10.47 8.56 -20.42
CA LYS A 596 9.87 9.00 -21.69
C LYS A 596 10.89 9.67 -22.60
N ILE A 597 11.67 10.65 -22.13
CA ILE A 597 12.70 11.31 -22.95
C ILE A 597 13.70 10.29 -23.51
N VAL A 598 14.20 9.37 -22.68
CA VAL A 598 15.17 8.35 -23.11
C VAL A 598 14.57 7.42 -24.16
N SER A 599 13.30 7.02 -24.01
CA SER A 599 12.59 6.17 -24.97
C SER A 599 12.29 6.91 -26.28
N ASP A 600 11.76 8.14 -26.19
CA ASP A 600 11.41 8.99 -27.35
C ASP A 600 12.66 9.35 -28.17
N ASP A 601 13.81 9.58 -27.53
CA ASP A 601 15.08 9.82 -28.22
C ASP A 601 15.62 8.54 -28.88
N LEU A 602 15.74 7.43 -28.13
CA LEU A 602 16.30 6.18 -28.68
C LEU A 602 15.48 5.62 -29.85
N ASN A 603 14.17 5.88 -29.90
CA ASN A 603 13.29 5.44 -31.00
C ASN A 603 13.33 6.35 -32.25
N ARG A 604 14.07 7.47 -32.25
CA ARG A 604 14.21 8.41 -33.38
C ARG A 604 15.50 8.23 -34.18
N GLN A 605 16.24 7.15 -33.95
CA GLN A 605 17.50 6.78 -34.60
C GLN A 605 17.41 5.36 -35.18
#